data_AF-A0A1V4SAT5-F1
#
_entry.id   AF-A0A1V4SAT5-F1
#
_cell.length_a   1.000
_cell.length_b   1.000
_cell.length_c   1.000
_cell.angle_alpha   90.00
_cell.angle_beta   90.00
_cell.angle_gamma   90.00
#
_symmetry.space_group_name_H-M   'P 1'
#
loop_
_entity.id
_entity.type
_entity.pdbx_description
1 polymer ?
#
loop_
_entity_poly.entity_id
_entity_poly.type
_entity_poly.pdbx_seq_one_letter_code
_entity_poly.pdbx_strand_id
1 'polypeptide(L)' 'MPHTATWKEIKEGRLTDIYFERTRKILKAKGIDLPVKTEFMAHALPSNWPWAVLAGVEECAEVLKDLPVDVRMMKEGT' A
#
# COMPACT_ATOMS: atom_id res chain seq x y z
N MET A 1 8.40 18.48 -19.56
CA MET A 1 7.23 18.03 -18.77
C MET A 1 7.75 17.08 -17.70
N PRO A 2 7.41 17.22 -16.42
CA PRO A 2 7.95 16.35 -15.37
C PRO A 2 7.41 14.92 -15.52
N HIS A 3 8.27 13.93 -15.30
CA HIS A 3 7.89 12.51 -15.23
C HIS A 3 7.47 12.15 -13.80
N THR A 4 6.37 12.74 -13.34
CA THR A 4 5.84 12.58 -11.99
C THR A 4 4.38 12.18 -12.04
N ALA A 5 3.91 11.50 -11.00
CA ALA A 5 2.50 11.20 -10.85
C ALA A 5 1.75 12.30 -10.10
N THR A 6 0.51 12.52 -10.51
CA THR A 6 -0.45 13.34 -9.79
C THR A 6 -1.06 12.56 -8.63
N TRP A 7 -1.58 13.28 -7.63
CA TRP A 7 -2.32 12.65 -6.53
C TRP A 7 -3.49 11.78 -7.01
N LYS A 8 -4.20 12.24 -8.04
CA LYS A 8 -5.29 11.50 -8.69
C LYS A 8 -4.80 10.16 -9.27
N GLU A 9 -3.64 10.15 -9.92
CA GLU A 9 -3.02 8.93 -10.46
C GLU A 9 -2.74 7.89 -9.38
N ILE A 10 -2.25 8.36 -8.23
CA ILE A 10 -1.96 7.51 -7.07
C ILE A 10 -3.25 6.93 -6.49
N LYS A 11 -4.27 7.76 -6.21
CA LYS A 11 -5.56 7.32 -5.65
C LYS A 11 -6.32 6.37 -6.59
N GLU A 12 -6.17 6.54 -7.90
CA GLU A 12 -6.76 5.64 -8.91
C GLU A 12 -5.98 4.31 -9.07
N GLY A 13 -4.84 4.16 -8.40
CA GLY A 13 -4.00 2.96 -8.48
C GLY A 13 -3.26 2.81 -9.81
N ARG A 14 -3.08 3.90 -10.58
CA ARG A 14 -2.45 3.88 -11.91
C ARG A 14 -0.95 3.59 -11.87
N LEU A 15 -0.31 3.70 -10.71
CA LEU A 15 1.11 3.43 -10.51
C LEU A 15 1.40 2.05 -9.89
N THR A 16 0.40 1.17 -9.83
CA THR A 16 0.61 -0.18 -9.31
C THR A 16 1.36 -1.05 -10.29
N ASP A 17 2.07 -2.06 -9.79
CA ASP A 17 2.63 -3.09 -10.64
C ASP A 17 1.52 -3.84 -11.39
N ILE A 18 1.73 -4.08 -12.68
CA ILE A 18 0.70 -4.66 -13.56
C ILE A 18 0.15 -6.02 -13.08
N TYR A 19 0.92 -6.77 -12.28
CA TYR A 19 0.47 -8.05 -11.74
C TYR A 19 -0.70 -7.89 -10.75
N PHE A 20 -0.84 -6.75 -10.06
CA PHE A 20 -2.00 -6.49 -9.20
C PHE A 20 -3.28 -6.36 -10.03
N GLU A 21 -3.24 -5.62 -11.14
CA GLU A 21 -4.39 -5.46 -12.02
C GLU A 21 -4.80 -6.80 -12.66
N ARG A 22 -3.81 -7.58 -13.12
CA ARG A 22 -4.01 -8.93 -13.68
C ARG A 22 -4.60 -9.88 -12.64
N THR A 23 -4.07 -9.88 -11.42
CA THR A 23 -4.57 -10.71 -10.32
C THR A 23 -6.01 -10.33 -9.96
N ARG A 24 -6.31 -9.04 -9.85
CA ARG A 24 -7.67 -8.54 -9.60
C ARG A 24 -8.66 -9.02 -10.67
N LYS A 25 -8.27 -8.99 -11.95
CA LYS A 25 -9.10 -9.51 -13.06
C LYS A 25 -9.38 -11.00 -12.90
N ILE A 26 -8.38 -11.80 -12.54
CA ILE A 26 -8.52 -13.25 -12.31
C ILE A 26 -9.44 -13.54 -11.12
N LEU A 27 -9.24 -12.86 -9.98
CA LEU A 27 -10.08 -13.04 -8.78
C LEU A 27 -11.54 -12.73 -9.07
N LYS A 28 -11.81 -11.60 -9.77
CA LYS A 28 -13.18 -11.24 -10.21
C LYS A 28 -13.79 -12.29 -11.14
N ALA A 29 -13.04 -12.77 -12.13
CA ALA A 29 -13.52 -13.80 -13.06
C ALA A 29 -13.82 -15.14 -12.37
N LYS A 30 -13.11 -15.45 -11.28
CA LYS A 30 -13.33 -16.65 -10.47
C LYS A 30 -14.37 -16.46 -9.36
N GLY A 31 -14.91 -15.26 -9.17
CA GLY A 31 -15.84 -14.95 -8.07
C GLY A 31 -15.22 -15.08 -6.68
N ILE A 32 -13.90 -14.90 -6.56
CA ILE A 32 -13.18 -15.00 -5.29
C ILE A 32 -13.20 -13.63 -4.62
N ASP A 33 -13.96 -13.52 -3.54
CA ASP A 33 -14.01 -12.36 -2.65
C ASP A 33 -14.02 -12.87 -1.20
N LEU A 34 -12.89 -12.74 -0.52
CA LEU A 34 -12.66 -13.31 0.81
C LEU A 34 -12.07 -12.25 1.74
N PRO A 35 -12.45 -12.23 3.03
CA PRO A 35 -11.80 -11.37 4.00
C PRO A 35 -10.35 -11.83 4.19
N VAL A 36 -9.42 -10.89 4.10
CA VAL A 36 -7.98 -11.13 4.26
C VAL A 36 -7.39 -10.15 5.26
N LYS A 37 -6.25 -10.54 5.85
CA LYS A 37 -5.41 -9.66 6.65
C LYS A 37 -4.01 -9.65 6.03
N THR A 38 -3.48 -8.45 5.83
CA THR A 38 -2.10 -8.22 5.37
C THR A 38 -1.35 -7.47 6.45
N GLU A 39 -0.07 -7.81 6.62
CA GLU A 39 0.87 -7.12 7.49
C GLU A 39 2.06 -6.64 6.64
N PHE A 40 2.60 -5.48 7.00
CA PHE A 40 3.77 -4.90 6.35
C PHE A 40 4.94 -4.93 7.34
N MET A 41 6.06 -5.50 6.91
CA MET A 41 7.28 -5.58 7.72
C MET A 41 8.50 -5.29 6.84
N ALA A 42 9.46 -4.56 7.40
CA ALA A 42 10.76 -4.42 6.77
C ALA A 42 11.53 -5.73 6.93
N HIS A 43 11.82 -6.42 5.83
CA HIS A 43 12.60 -7.67 5.87
C HIS A 43 14.04 -7.44 6.37
N ALA A 44 14.63 -6.30 6.01
CA ALA A 44 15.93 -5.85 6.47
C ALA A 44 15.97 -4.32 6.46
N LEU A 45 16.87 -3.74 7.26
CA LEU A 45 17.13 -2.31 7.28
C LEU A 45 18.44 -1.99 6.54
N PRO A 46 18.56 -0.77 5.97
CA PRO A 46 19.81 -0.33 5.36
C PRO A 46 21.00 -0.51 6.31
N SER A 47 22.16 -0.88 5.75
CA SER A 47 23.41 -1.06 6.52
C SER A 47 23.30 -2.02 7.72
N ASN A 48 22.33 -2.95 7.71
CA ASN A 48 22.03 -3.85 8.82
C ASN A 48 21.80 -3.14 10.16
N TRP A 49 21.21 -1.95 10.13
CA TRP A 49 20.86 -1.24 11.36
C TRP A 49 19.86 -2.04 12.21
N PRO A 50 19.97 -1.99 13.54
CA PRO A 50 19.07 -2.70 14.44
C PRO A 50 17.74 -1.96 14.70
N TRP A 51 17.61 -0.71 14.23
CA TRP A 51 16.41 0.13 14.41
C TRP A 51 16.25 1.10 13.24
N ALA A 52 15.04 1.62 13.06
CA ALA A 52 14.69 2.68 12.12
C ALA A 52 13.55 3.51 12.70
N VAL A 53 13.32 4.70 12.11
CA VAL A 53 12.15 5.54 12.42
C VAL A 53 11.05 5.24 11.41
N LEU A 54 9.85 4.92 11.87
CA LEU A 54 8.68 4.80 11.01
C LEU A 54 8.21 6.18 10.53
N ALA A 55 8.08 6.37 9.21
CA ALA A 55 7.55 7.57 8.59
C ALA A 55 6.63 7.22 7.40
N GLY A 56 5.80 8.17 6.98
CA GLY A 56 4.88 8.01 5.84
C GLY A 56 3.51 7.44 6.21
N VAL A 57 3.14 7.48 7.49
CA VAL A 57 1.88 6.92 8.00
C VAL A 57 0.71 7.79 7.55
N GLU A 58 0.86 9.12 7.58
CA GLU A 58 -0.13 10.07 7.09
C GLU A 58 -0.50 9.81 5.62
N GLU A 59 0.49 9.69 4.73
CA GLU A 59 0.25 9.48 3.30
C GLU A 59 -0.42 8.14 3.03
N CYS A 60 -0.01 7.08 3.75
CA CYS A 60 -0.67 5.78 3.67
C CYS A 60 -2.14 5.86 4.10
N ALA A 61 -2.42 6.55 5.21
CA ALA A 61 -3.78 6.72 5.70
C ALA A 61 -4.64 7.51 4.68
N GLU A 62 -4.09 8.56 4.07
CA GLU A 62 -4.78 9.39 3.08
C GLU A 62 -5.08 8.63 1.77
N VAL A 63 -4.21 7.70 1.37
CA VAL A 63 -4.50 6.77 0.26
C VAL A 63 -5.68 5.84 0.60
N LEU A 64 -5.68 5.28 1.82
CA LEU A 64 -6.62 4.22 2.23
C LEU A 64 -7.96 4.73 2.76
N LYS A 65 -8.09 6.00 3.16
CA LYS A 65 -9.23 6.53 3.95
C LYS A 65 -10.64 6.29 3.39
N ASP A 66 -10.78 6.13 2.07
CA ASP A 66 -12.06 5.96 1.38
C ASP A 66 -12.32 4.50 0.97
N LEU A 67 -11.42 3.58 1.35
CA LEU A 67 -11.53 2.15 1.02
C LEU A 67 -12.22 1.39 2.16
N PRO A 68 -12.99 0.34 1.85
CA PRO A 68 -13.69 -0.47 2.84
C PRO A 68 -12.73 -1.45 3.54
N VAL A 69 -11.73 -0.92 4.26
CA VAL A 69 -10.70 -1.69 4.95
C VAL A 69 -10.42 -1.12 6.34
N ASP A 70 -10.16 -2.01 7.31
CA ASP A 70 -9.66 -1.63 8.62
C ASP A 70 -8.13 -1.59 8.61
N VAL A 71 -7.56 -0.51 9.16
CA VAL A 71 -6.12 -0.28 9.16
C VAL A 71 -5.63 -0.09 10.58
N ARG A 72 -4.58 -0.82 10.96
CA ARG A 72 -3.85 -0.65 12.22
C ARG A 72 -2.40 -0.31 11.89
N MET A 73 -1.90 0.77 12.46
CA MET A 73 -0.56 1.30 12.21
C MET A 73 0.10 1.66 13.54
N MET A 74 1.42 1.56 13.59
CA MET A 74 2.20 2.13 14.69
C MET A 74 2.19 3.66 14.58
N LYS A 75 2.50 4.35 15.68
CA LYS A 75 2.62 5.81 15.68
C LYS A 75 3.81 6.23 14.81
N GLU A 76 3.60 7.20 13.93
CA GLU A 76 4.70 7.81 13.18
C GLU A 76 5.77 8.38 14.11
N GLY A 77 7.04 8.21 13.75
CA GLY A 77 8.19 8.55 14.58
C GLY A 77 8.61 7.48 15.60
N THR A 78 7.93 6.31 15.64
CA THR A 78 8.37 5.15 16.45
C THR A 78 9.62 4.51 15.87
#